data_AF-A0A934CZP6-F1
#
_entry.id   AF-A0A934CZP6-F1
#
_cell.length_a   1.000
_cell.length_b   1.000
_cell.length_c   1.000
_cell.angle_alpha   90.00
_cell.angle_beta   90.00
_cell.angle_gamma   90.00
#
_symmetry.space_group_name_H-M   'P 1'
#
loop_
_entity.id
_entity.type
_entity.pdbx_description
1 polymer ?
#
loop_
_entity_poly.entity_id
_entity_poly.type
_entity_poly.pdbx_seq_one_letter_code
_entity_poly.pdbx_strand_id
1 'polypeptide(L)'
;MKLTPPDLRPARQPACSPARWFQALAALVLVVGALAHADPLVDAAAPVSPETAAVPAEASSRAASLVMGKDWIIKAADNICGLKDASQLSNPAVVDYDALLAATPEMKSMRDQKIDANTPEGIRLTNAAVDRVTKACEEIRTQLGHCSVWKEVRHRDGRTLTDITSKVKAQF
;
A
#
# COMPACT_ATOMS: atom_id res chain seq x y z
N MET A 1 45.39 -31.51 -32.24
CA MET A 1 45.25 -30.03 -32.13
C MET A 1 44.29 -29.75 -30.99
N LYS A 2 44.82 -29.32 -29.83
CA LYS A 2 44.05 -29.06 -28.60
C LYS A 2 43.67 -27.58 -28.59
N LEU A 3 42.38 -27.28 -28.74
CA LEU A 3 41.82 -25.93 -28.61
C LEU A 3 41.34 -25.75 -27.18
N THR A 4 42.13 -25.03 -26.39
CA THR A 4 41.78 -24.59 -25.03
C THR A 4 40.81 -23.40 -25.13
N PRO A 5 39.64 -23.43 -24.47
CA PRO A 5 38.74 -22.27 -24.44
C PRO A 5 39.28 -21.17 -23.50
N PRO A 6 39.10 -19.88 -23.84
CA PRO A 6 39.51 -18.78 -22.98
C PRO A 6 38.62 -18.63 -21.73
N ASP A 7 39.32 -18.46 -20.62
CA ASP A 7 38.90 -18.17 -19.25
C ASP A 7 38.00 -16.91 -19.17
N LEU A 8 36.69 -17.12 -19.00
CA LEU A 8 35.72 -16.07 -18.67
C LEU A 8 35.76 -15.81 -17.16
N ARG A 9 36.66 -14.91 -16.75
CA ARG A 9 36.68 -14.39 -15.38
C ARG A 9 35.40 -13.59 -15.09
N PRO A 10 34.78 -13.76 -13.91
CA PRO A 10 33.63 -12.97 -13.50
C PRO A 10 34.04 -11.51 -13.26
N ALA A 11 33.30 -10.60 -13.90
CA ALA A 11 33.42 -9.16 -13.68
C ALA A 11 33.12 -8.85 -12.21
N ARG A 12 34.08 -8.21 -11.55
CA ARG A 12 33.97 -7.65 -10.20
C ARG A 12 32.83 -6.64 -10.13
N GLN A 13 32.03 -6.78 -9.09
CA GLN A 13 31.05 -5.82 -8.59
C GLN A 13 31.70 -4.45 -8.31
N PRO A 14 30.98 -3.33 -8.52
CA PRO A 14 31.09 -2.20 -7.63
C PRO A 14 29.98 -2.28 -6.57
N ALA A 15 30.41 -2.42 -5.32
CA ALA A 15 29.59 -2.31 -4.13
C ALA A 15 28.92 -0.92 -4.06
N CYS A 16 27.59 -0.87 -4.16
CA CYS A 16 26.83 0.26 -3.63
C CYS A 16 26.75 0.12 -2.11
N SER A 17 27.76 0.64 -1.42
CA SER A 17 27.71 0.84 0.02
C SER A 17 26.71 1.96 0.36
N PRO A 18 25.78 1.75 1.32
CA PRO A 18 24.92 2.80 1.85
C PRO A 18 25.74 3.66 2.84
N ALA A 19 26.12 4.87 2.43
CA ALA A 19 26.89 5.78 3.26
C ALA A 19 26.13 7.08 3.55
N ARG A 20 25.82 7.24 4.85
CA ARG A 20 26.08 8.47 5.63
C ARG A 20 25.25 9.72 5.32
N TRP A 21 24.00 9.75 5.77
CA TRP A 21 23.21 10.98 5.86
C TRP A 21 22.80 11.26 7.32
N PHE A 22 23.73 11.02 8.26
CA PHE A 22 23.67 11.50 9.65
C PHE A 22 24.70 12.60 9.83
N GLN A 23 24.23 13.85 9.96
CA GLN A 23 24.87 15.04 10.55
C GLN A 23 23.90 16.22 10.29
N ALA A 24 23.61 17.17 11.16
CA ALA A 24 23.96 17.41 12.55
C ALA A 24 22.99 18.48 13.10
N LEU A 25 22.79 18.42 14.43
CA LEU A 25 22.40 19.47 15.37
C LEU A 25 22.31 20.93 14.88
N ALA A 26 21.21 21.60 15.25
CA ALA A 26 21.27 22.96 15.80
C ALA A 26 20.08 23.18 16.74
N ALA A 27 20.39 23.46 18.00
CA ALA A 27 19.47 23.84 19.06
C ALA A 27 18.99 25.29 18.88
N LEU A 28 17.74 25.58 19.23
CA LEU A 28 17.39 26.86 19.85
C LEU A 28 16.19 26.68 20.77
N VAL A 29 16.42 27.01 22.03
CA VAL A 29 15.49 27.00 23.18
C VAL A 29 15.15 28.45 23.51
N LEU A 30 13.96 28.65 24.12
CA LEU A 30 13.36 29.87 24.70
C LEU A 30 12.63 30.79 23.70
N VAL A 31 11.40 31.26 23.95
CA VAL A 31 10.93 31.94 25.17
C VAL A 31 9.45 31.68 25.49
N VAL A 32 9.21 31.62 26.80
CA VAL A 32 7.98 31.58 27.61
C VAL A 32 6.99 32.72 27.31
N GLY A 33 5.69 32.42 27.35
CA GLY A 33 4.62 33.43 27.46
C GLY A 33 3.31 32.81 27.93
N ALA A 34 3.00 32.99 29.22
CA ALA A 34 1.85 32.47 29.95
C ALA A 34 0.73 33.53 30.11
N LEU A 35 -0.42 33.05 30.59
CA LEU A 35 -1.65 33.74 31.06
C LEU A 35 -2.63 34.18 29.95
N ALA A 36 -3.95 34.04 30.08
CA ALA A 36 -4.87 33.40 31.03
C ALA A 36 -6.30 33.67 30.50
N HIS A 37 -7.29 32.90 30.96
CA HIS A 37 -8.62 33.32 31.47
C HIS A 37 -9.79 32.38 31.06
N ALA A 38 -10.33 31.74 32.11
CA ALA A 38 -11.75 31.61 32.47
C ALA A 38 -12.70 30.64 31.71
N ASP A 39 -12.92 29.49 32.35
CA ASP A 39 -14.17 28.73 32.61
C ASP A 39 -15.44 29.58 32.93
N PRO A 40 -16.67 29.02 33.15
CA PRO A 40 -17.29 27.72 32.78
C PRO A 40 -18.82 27.80 32.40
N LEU A 41 -19.44 26.61 32.23
CA LEU A 41 -20.75 26.17 32.80
C LEU A 41 -22.03 26.13 31.93
N VAL A 42 -22.62 24.91 31.88
CA VAL A 42 -24.07 24.53 31.97
C VAL A 42 -24.97 24.80 30.73
N ASP A 43 -25.93 23.97 30.32
CA ASP A 43 -26.85 23.08 31.04
C ASP A 43 -27.39 21.91 30.17
N ALA A 44 -28.01 20.98 30.87
CA ALA A 44 -28.66 19.72 30.53
C ALA A 44 -29.69 19.70 29.38
N ALA A 45 -29.93 18.50 28.81
CA ALA A 45 -31.16 17.70 29.02
C ALA A 45 -31.32 16.59 27.95
N ALA A 46 -31.45 15.34 28.42
CA ALA A 46 -31.96 14.18 27.67
C ALA A 46 -33.52 14.22 27.60
N PRO A 47 -34.29 13.16 27.26
CA PRO A 47 -34.12 11.95 26.42
C PRO A 47 -35.29 11.78 25.40
N VAL A 48 -35.25 10.81 24.46
CA VAL A 48 -36.30 9.78 24.15
C VAL A 48 -36.03 8.99 22.84
N SER A 49 -35.68 7.71 22.99
CA SER A 49 -36.37 6.48 22.53
C SER A 49 -36.96 6.30 21.09
N PRO A 50 -37.15 5.03 20.67
CA PRO A 50 -36.77 4.52 19.35
C PRO A 50 -37.97 4.14 18.46
N GLU A 51 -37.67 3.43 17.37
CA GLU A 51 -38.56 2.62 16.52
C GLU A 51 -38.87 3.24 15.14
N THR A 52 -38.17 2.76 14.12
CA THR A 52 -38.84 2.15 12.96
C THR A 52 -37.85 1.18 12.32
N ALA A 53 -38.21 -0.09 12.43
CA ALA A 53 -37.61 -1.18 11.68
C ALA A 53 -37.91 -1.02 10.18
N ALA A 54 -36.86 -1.10 9.36
CA ALA A 54 -36.92 -1.66 8.02
C ALA A 54 -35.48 -1.90 7.55
N VAL A 55 -34.94 -3.06 7.89
CA VAL A 55 -33.81 -3.65 7.17
C VAL A 55 -34.42 -4.40 5.98
N PRO A 56 -34.31 -3.92 4.74
CA PRO A 56 -34.22 -4.84 3.63
C PRO A 56 -32.83 -5.44 3.67
N ALA A 57 -32.80 -6.75 3.89
CA ALA A 57 -31.66 -7.60 3.61
C ALA A 57 -31.35 -7.51 2.11
N GLU A 58 -30.53 -6.56 1.71
CA GLU A 58 -29.92 -6.57 0.38
C GLU A 58 -28.77 -7.57 0.40
N ALA A 59 -29.13 -8.76 -0.06
CA ALA A 59 -28.22 -9.78 -0.52
C ALA A 59 -27.10 -9.15 -1.36
N SER A 60 -25.91 -9.10 -0.77
CA SER A 60 -24.65 -9.58 -1.36
C SER A 60 -24.71 -9.81 -2.88
N SER A 61 -24.71 -8.73 -3.63
CA SER A 61 -24.18 -8.72 -4.99
C SER A 61 -23.03 -7.74 -5.00
N ARG A 62 -21.85 -8.30 -4.77
CA ARG A 62 -20.54 -7.69 -4.98
C ARG A 62 -20.35 -7.46 -6.49
N ALA A 63 -21.23 -6.67 -7.09
CA ALA A 63 -20.99 -6.08 -8.39
C ALA A 63 -19.89 -5.04 -8.17
N ALA A 64 -18.63 -5.48 -8.29
CA ALA A 64 -17.53 -4.56 -8.47
C ALA A 64 -17.89 -3.70 -9.67
N SER A 65 -18.29 -2.46 -9.41
CA SER A 65 -18.66 -1.49 -10.45
C SER A 65 -17.45 -1.34 -11.37
N LEU A 66 -17.54 -1.97 -12.55
CA LEU A 66 -16.58 -1.80 -13.61
C LEU A 66 -16.76 -0.38 -14.13
N VAL A 67 -15.88 0.53 -13.71
CA VAL A 67 -15.86 1.89 -14.26
C VAL A 67 -15.18 1.80 -15.62
N MET A 68 -15.97 1.90 -16.68
CA MET A 68 -15.45 1.98 -18.04
C MET A 68 -14.93 3.40 -18.29
N GLY A 69 -13.69 3.67 -17.91
CA GLY A 69 -12.93 4.77 -18.49
C GLY A 69 -12.52 4.42 -19.91
N LYS A 70 -12.24 5.44 -20.71
CA LYS A 70 -12.29 5.43 -22.18
C LYS A 70 -11.72 4.18 -22.89
N ASP A 71 -10.71 3.50 -22.32
CA ASP A 71 -10.21 2.20 -22.82
C ASP A 71 -9.78 1.20 -21.71
N TRP A 72 -9.95 1.55 -20.43
CA TRP A 72 -9.49 0.76 -19.29
C TRP A 72 -10.64 0.07 -18.58
N ILE A 73 -10.47 -1.23 -18.32
CA ILE A 73 -11.38 -2.07 -17.55
C ILE A 73 -10.73 -2.28 -16.19
N ILE A 74 -11.27 -1.60 -15.18
CA ILE A 74 -10.77 -1.64 -13.80
C ILE A 74 -11.91 -1.93 -12.81
N LYS A 75 -11.55 -2.50 -11.66
CA LYS A 75 -12.40 -2.57 -10.48
C LYS A 75 -11.82 -1.64 -9.43
N ALA A 76 -12.61 -0.74 -8.87
CA ALA A 76 -12.12 0.21 -7.87
C ALA A 76 -11.47 -0.47 -6.64
N ALA A 77 -11.94 -1.67 -6.28
CA ALA A 77 -11.40 -2.48 -5.18
C ALA A 77 -9.99 -3.05 -5.44
N ASP A 78 -9.55 -3.08 -6.70
CA ASP A 78 -8.23 -3.57 -7.09
C ASP A 78 -7.19 -2.45 -7.14
N ASN A 79 -7.57 -1.21 -6.86
CA ASN A 79 -6.63 -0.11 -6.72
C ASN A 79 -5.82 -0.25 -5.42
N ILE A 80 -4.49 -0.27 -5.53
CA ILE A 80 -3.59 -0.28 -4.36
C ILE A 80 -3.13 1.14 -4.03
N CYS A 81 -2.62 1.87 -5.03
CA CYS A 81 -2.17 3.25 -4.88
C CYS A 81 -2.23 4.04 -6.20
N GLY A 82 -2.24 5.36 -6.08
CA GLY A 82 -2.28 6.30 -7.20
C GLY A 82 -3.70 6.64 -7.68
N LEU A 83 -3.82 6.96 -8.97
CA LEU A 83 -5.09 7.38 -9.58
C LEU A 83 -6.11 6.24 -9.58
N LYS A 84 -7.36 6.57 -9.27
CA LYS A 84 -8.49 5.62 -9.17
C LYS A 84 -9.43 5.68 -10.38
N ASP A 85 -9.42 6.80 -11.10
CA ASP A 85 -10.31 7.03 -12.23
C ASP A 85 -9.75 6.41 -13.50
N ALA A 86 -10.49 5.46 -14.07
CA ALA A 86 -10.13 4.77 -15.31
C ALA A 86 -9.79 5.73 -16.47
N SER A 87 -10.48 6.87 -16.55
CA SER A 87 -10.28 7.88 -17.60
C SER A 87 -8.98 8.67 -17.46
N GLN A 88 -8.34 8.65 -16.29
CA GLN A 88 -7.07 9.34 -16.02
C GLN A 88 -5.85 8.39 -16.10
N LEU A 89 -6.08 7.11 -16.36
CA LEU A 89 -5.02 6.10 -16.44
C LEU A 89 -4.25 6.22 -17.76
N SER A 90 -2.94 6.49 -17.65
CA SER A 90 -2.04 6.58 -18.80
C SER A 90 -1.04 5.42 -18.85
N ASN A 91 -0.43 5.07 -17.72
CA ASN A 91 0.55 3.99 -17.60
C ASN A 91 0.41 3.26 -16.25
N PRO A 92 -0.63 2.43 -16.08
CA PRO A 92 -0.82 1.65 -14.87
C PRO A 92 0.13 0.44 -14.82
N ALA A 93 0.48 0.01 -13.60
CA ALA A 93 1.23 -1.22 -13.33
C ALA A 93 0.36 -2.24 -12.59
N VAL A 94 0.71 -3.52 -12.73
CA VAL A 94 0.05 -4.65 -12.07
C VAL A 94 0.95 -5.25 -10.99
N VAL A 95 0.34 -5.72 -9.90
CA VAL A 95 1.00 -6.48 -8.85
C VAL A 95 0.18 -7.68 -8.39
N ASP A 96 0.85 -8.77 -8.05
CA ASP A 96 0.28 -9.88 -7.30
C ASP A 96 0.24 -9.51 -5.81
N TYR A 97 -0.87 -8.89 -5.41
CA TYR A 97 -1.05 -8.36 -4.06
C TYR A 97 -1.08 -9.45 -2.98
N ASP A 98 -1.66 -10.61 -3.27
CA ASP A 98 -1.76 -11.70 -2.30
C ASP A 98 -0.37 -12.33 -2.06
N ALA A 99 0.44 -12.48 -3.11
CA ALA A 99 1.81 -12.92 -2.97
C ALA A 99 2.68 -11.91 -2.20
N LEU A 100 2.44 -10.60 -2.40
CA LEU A 100 3.14 -9.55 -1.66
C LEU A 100 2.79 -9.57 -0.18
N LEU A 101 1.50 -9.63 0.17
CA LEU A 101 1.07 -9.74 1.56
C LEU A 101 1.64 -10.99 2.23
N ALA A 102 1.56 -12.15 1.58
CA ALA A 102 2.09 -13.40 2.13
C ALA A 102 3.62 -13.38 2.33
N ALA A 103 4.34 -12.55 1.60
CA ALA A 103 5.79 -12.40 1.71
C ALA A 103 6.23 -11.47 2.85
N THR A 104 5.33 -10.63 3.37
CA THR A 104 5.65 -9.68 4.44
C THR A 104 6.08 -10.36 5.75
N PRO A 105 6.99 -9.75 6.53
CA PRO A 105 7.41 -10.30 7.82
C PRO A 105 6.27 -10.35 8.83
N GLU A 106 5.31 -9.43 8.76
CA GLU A 106 4.14 -9.40 9.65
C GLU A 106 3.24 -10.63 9.43
N MET A 107 2.92 -10.96 8.17
CA MET A 107 2.11 -12.13 7.83
C MET A 107 2.85 -13.45 8.10
N LYS A 108 4.18 -13.47 7.97
CA LYS A 108 5.02 -14.60 8.41
C LYS A 108 4.94 -14.77 9.93
N SER A 109 5.14 -13.69 10.68
CA SER A 109 5.08 -13.69 12.14
C SER A 109 3.72 -14.14 12.67
N MET A 110 2.63 -13.68 12.04
CA MET A 110 1.27 -14.09 12.38
C MET A 110 1.06 -15.60 12.21
N ARG A 111 1.62 -16.17 11.13
CA ARG A 111 1.57 -17.62 10.85
C ARG A 111 2.40 -18.43 11.84
N ASP A 112 3.60 -17.97 12.15
CA ASP A 112 4.53 -18.65 13.04
C ASP A 112 4.02 -18.66 14.48
N GLN A 113 3.45 -17.53 14.93
CA GLN A 113 2.88 -17.37 16.26
C GLN A 113 1.43 -17.86 16.37
N LYS A 114 0.84 -18.35 15.27
CA LYS A 114 -0.56 -18.79 15.17
C LYS A 114 -1.56 -17.77 15.72
N ILE A 115 -1.31 -16.50 15.45
CA ILE A 115 -2.18 -15.40 15.84
C ILE A 115 -3.40 -15.41 14.91
N ASP A 116 -4.60 -15.37 15.49
CA ASP A 116 -5.84 -15.33 14.72
C ASP A 116 -6.09 -13.91 14.18
N ALA A 117 -6.49 -13.82 12.91
CA ALA A 117 -6.68 -12.56 12.20
C ALA A 117 -7.81 -11.68 12.77
N ASN A 118 -8.75 -12.25 13.54
CA ASN A 118 -9.85 -11.52 14.16
C ASN A 118 -9.49 -10.99 15.57
N THR A 119 -8.32 -11.36 16.10
CA THR A 119 -7.85 -10.80 17.36
C THR A 119 -7.28 -9.40 17.15
N PRO A 120 -7.25 -8.54 18.19
CA PRO A 120 -6.66 -7.21 18.08
C PRO A 120 -5.22 -7.22 17.55
N GLU A 121 -4.43 -8.22 17.95
CA GLU A 121 -3.06 -8.38 17.47
C GLU A 121 -2.99 -8.82 16.00
N GLY A 122 -3.85 -9.75 15.59
CA GLY A 122 -3.96 -10.17 14.18
C GLY A 122 -4.38 -9.03 13.26
N ILE A 123 -5.34 -8.20 13.68
CA ILE A 123 -5.77 -7.01 12.94
C ILE A 123 -4.61 -6.01 12.82
N ARG A 124 -3.84 -5.79 13.89
CA ARG A 124 -2.67 -4.91 13.87
C ARG A 124 -1.61 -5.39 12.89
N LEU A 125 -1.25 -6.67 12.91
CA LEU A 125 -0.27 -7.26 11.99
C LEU A 125 -0.76 -7.21 10.54
N THR A 126 -2.03 -7.48 10.31
CA THR A 126 -2.63 -7.42 8.97
C THR A 126 -2.58 -5.99 8.42
N ASN A 127 -3.00 -5.00 9.22
CA ASN A 127 -2.94 -3.59 8.81
C ASN A 127 -1.49 -3.14 8.57
N ALA A 128 -0.55 -3.55 9.43
CA ALA A 128 0.86 -3.26 9.25
C ALA A 128 1.43 -3.87 7.95
N ALA A 129 1.02 -5.11 7.60
CA ALA A 129 1.38 -5.74 6.33
C ALA A 129 0.84 -4.97 5.13
N VAL A 130 -0.44 -4.59 5.18
CA VAL A 130 -1.10 -3.77 4.14
C VAL A 130 -0.40 -2.43 3.96
N ASP A 131 -0.08 -1.75 5.06
CA ASP A 131 0.63 -0.47 5.04
C ASP A 131 2.03 -0.61 4.44
N ARG A 132 2.77 -1.66 4.81
CA ARG A 132 4.11 -1.94 4.28
C ARG A 132 4.07 -2.18 2.78
N VAL A 133 3.16 -3.03 2.30
CA VAL A 133 2.99 -3.29 0.87
C VAL A 133 2.58 -2.02 0.13
N THR A 134 1.65 -1.24 0.68
CA THR A 134 1.19 0.00 0.05
C THR A 134 2.32 1.03 -0.08
N LYS A 135 3.15 1.19 0.96
CA LYS A 135 4.33 2.06 0.92
C LYS A 135 5.35 1.60 -0.11
N ALA A 136 5.68 0.30 -0.15
CA ALA A 136 6.60 -0.25 -1.13
C ALA A 136 6.07 -0.09 -2.57
N CYS A 137 4.77 -0.28 -2.80
CA CYS A 137 4.13 -0.01 -4.08
C CYS A 137 4.26 1.46 -4.49
N GLU A 138 4.06 2.39 -3.55
CA GLU A 138 4.17 3.84 -3.81
C GLU A 138 5.61 4.26 -4.16
N GLU A 139 6.61 3.70 -3.48
CA GLU A 139 8.02 3.93 -3.79
C GLU A 139 8.38 3.41 -5.19
N ILE A 140 8.00 2.18 -5.54
CA ILE A 140 8.27 1.64 -6.87
C ILE A 140 7.49 2.41 -7.95
N ARG A 141 6.24 2.80 -7.68
CA ARG A 141 5.41 3.60 -8.58
C ARG A 141 6.08 4.91 -8.93
N THR A 142 6.60 5.62 -7.92
CA THR A 142 7.29 6.90 -8.11
C THR A 142 8.66 6.73 -8.79
N GLN A 143 9.42 5.70 -8.44
CA GLN A 143 10.72 5.38 -9.07
C GLN A 143 10.62 5.03 -10.55
N LEU A 144 9.58 4.28 -10.94
CA LEU A 144 9.39 3.84 -12.34
C LEU A 144 8.50 4.79 -13.16
N GLY A 145 7.89 5.80 -12.53
CA GLY A 145 7.02 6.75 -13.20
C GLY A 145 5.65 6.18 -13.62
N HIS A 146 5.10 5.25 -12.84
CA HIS A 146 3.74 4.73 -13.07
C HIS A 146 2.68 5.65 -12.48
N CYS A 147 1.51 5.77 -13.12
CA CYS A 147 0.44 6.63 -12.61
C CYS A 147 -0.36 5.99 -11.47
N SER A 148 -0.38 4.66 -11.40
CA SER A 148 -1.20 3.89 -10.45
C SER A 148 -0.76 2.43 -10.44
N VAL A 149 -1.00 1.74 -9.33
CA VAL A 149 -0.73 0.30 -9.15
C VAL A 149 -2.03 -0.43 -8.82
N TRP A 150 -2.27 -1.55 -9.51
CA TRP A 150 -3.50 -2.31 -9.45
C TRP A 150 -3.24 -3.80 -9.20
N LYS A 151 -4.17 -4.49 -8.53
CA LYS A 151 -4.19 -5.97 -8.43
C LYS A 151 -4.54 -6.60 -9.78
N GLU A 152 -5.60 -6.06 -10.40
CA GLU A 152 -6.06 -6.45 -11.73
C GLU A 152 -6.48 -5.20 -12.50
N VAL A 153 -5.93 -5.03 -13.70
CA VAL A 153 -6.33 -4.00 -14.66
C VAL A 153 -6.14 -4.58 -16.05
N ARG A 154 -7.05 -4.24 -16.97
CA ARG A 154 -6.96 -4.68 -18.37
C ARG A 154 -7.26 -3.50 -19.29
N HIS A 155 -6.52 -3.42 -20.37
CA HIS A 155 -6.85 -2.53 -21.47
C HIS A 155 -7.77 -3.24 -22.45
N ARG A 156 -8.72 -2.52 -23.07
CA ARG A 156 -9.62 -3.09 -24.08
C ARG A 156 -8.88 -3.68 -25.29
N ASP A 157 -7.73 -3.10 -25.63
CA ASP A 157 -6.81 -3.54 -26.70
C ASP A 157 -6.02 -4.82 -26.35
N GLY A 158 -6.11 -5.31 -25.10
CA GLY A 158 -5.42 -6.55 -24.69
C GLY A 158 -3.91 -6.43 -24.49
N ARG A 159 -3.36 -5.21 -24.43
CA ARG A 159 -1.92 -4.99 -24.16
C ARG A 159 -1.52 -5.55 -22.80
N THR A 160 -0.33 -6.15 -22.76
CA THR A 160 0.29 -6.62 -21.51
C THR A 160 0.78 -5.43 -20.69
N LEU A 161 0.40 -5.40 -19.41
CA LEU A 161 0.88 -4.41 -18.47
C LEU A 161 2.18 -4.84 -17.80
N THR A 162 2.95 -3.86 -17.36
CA THR A 162 4.18 -4.11 -16.60
C THR A 162 3.82 -4.68 -15.22
N ASP A 163 4.35 -5.86 -14.93
CA ASP A 163 4.32 -6.46 -13.59
C ASP A 163 5.51 -5.95 -12.77
N ILE A 164 5.23 -5.33 -11.63
CA ILE A 164 6.25 -4.81 -10.71
C ILE A 164 6.36 -5.64 -9.42
N THR A 165 5.67 -6.79 -9.32
CA THR A 165 5.62 -7.65 -8.12
C THR A 165 7.01 -7.99 -7.60
N SER A 166 7.94 -8.41 -8.46
CA SER A 166 9.30 -8.77 -8.04
C SER A 166 10.08 -7.57 -7.49
N LYS A 167 9.82 -6.36 -7.99
CA LYS A 167 10.47 -5.13 -7.51
C LYS A 167 9.93 -4.69 -6.16
N VAL A 168 8.60 -4.77 -5.97
CA VAL A 168 7.97 -4.46 -4.69
C VAL A 168 8.40 -5.46 -3.62
N LYS A 169 8.48 -6.75 -3.96
CA LYS A 169 8.96 -7.81 -3.06
C LYS A 169 10.42 -7.62 -2.63
N ALA A 170 11.23 -6.89 -3.39
CA ALA A 170 12.61 -6.61 -3.04
C ALA A 170 12.77 -5.46 -2.02
N GLN A 171 11.70 -4.74 -1.67
CA GLN A 171 11.75 -3.62 -0.74
C GLN A 171 11.64 -4.02 0.74
N PHE A 172 11.31 -5.27 1.06
CA PHE A 172 11.10 -5.72 2.44
C PHE A 172 11.49 -7.18 2.69
#